data_AF-A0A376FPU7-F1
#
_entry.id   AF-A0A376FPU7-F1
#
_cell.length_a   1.000
_cell.length_b   1.000
_cell.length_c   1.000
_cell.angle_alpha   90.00
_cell.angle_beta   90.00
_cell.angle_gamma   90.00
#
_symmetry.space_group_name_H-M   'P 1'
#
loop_
_entity.id
_entity.type
_entity.pdbx_description
1 polymer ?
#
loop_
_entity_poly.entity_id
_entity_poly.type
_entity_poly.pdbx_seq_one_letter_code
_entity_poly.pdbx_strand_id
1 'polypeptide(L)'
;MTLIDVPQMKPLVHISGMFGAWRGNTSWVAPLAWHPDNRNAVIMVDLAGDISPLLELDSDTLRERLYTPKNELGDLPAVPVKLVHINKCPVLAQANTLRPEDADRLGINRQHCLDNLKALRENPQVREKVVAIFAEAEPFMPSEKRGCPALQRLLQRRRPCGDEYRSANPSPRNFTGAGYYFR
;
A
#
# COMPACT_ATOMS: atom_id res chain seq x y z
N MET A 1 2.22 -18.34 9.32
CA MET A 1 2.21 -17.05 10.03
C MET A 1 2.21 -15.93 9.01
N THR A 2 1.17 -15.10 9.00
CA THR A 2 1.05 -13.93 8.11
C THR A 2 2.01 -12.83 8.56
N LEU A 3 2.56 -12.07 7.61
CA LEU A 3 3.54 -11.00 7.90
C LEU A 3 2.90 -9.81 8.65
N ILE A 4 1.63 -9.54 8.36
CA ILE A 4 0.86 -8.44 8.92
C ILE A 4 0.23 -8.89 10.25
N ASP A 5 0.58 -8.21 11.34
CA ASP A 5 -0.01 -8.37 12.67
C ASP A 5 -0.46 -7.00 13.18
N VAL A 6 -1.76 -6.73 13.00
CA VAL A 6 -2.41 -5.48 13.38
C VAL A 6 -2.49 -5.33 14.91
N PRO A 7 -2.94 -6.32 15.70
CA PRO A 7 -3.01 -6.18 17.16
C PRO A 7 -1.68 -5.77 17.79
N GLN A 8 -0.56 -6.40 17.41
CA GLN A 8 0.76 -6.11 17.97
C GLN A 8 1.45 -4.89 17.32
N MET A 9 0.84 -4.29 16.27
CA MET A 9 1.46 -3.27 15.42
C MET A 9 2.88 -3.69 15.04
N LYS A 10 3.03 -4.92 14.54
CA LYS A 10 4.35 -5.47 14.25
C LYS A 10 5.00 -4.64 13.15
N PRO A 11 6.17 -4.01 13.38
CA PRO A 11 6.81 -3.18 12.37
C PRO A 11 7.32 -4.05 11.21
N LEU A 12 7.18 -3.52 10.01
CA LEU A 12 7.58 -4.16 8.75
C LEU A 12 8.42 -3.18 7.93
N VAL A 13 9.31 -3.73 7.10
CA VAL A 13 9.94 -2.95 6.03
C VAL A 13 9.00 -2.95 4.84
N HIS A 14 8.76 -1.79 4.26
CA HIS A 14 7.97 -1.65 3.05
C HIS A 14 8.75 -0.87 1.99
N ILE A 15 8.74 -1.39 0.77
CA ILE A 15 9.33 -0.73 -0.40
C ILE A 15 8.20 -0.28 -1.32
N SER A 16 8.17 1.02 -1.64
CA SER A 16 7.13 1.65 -2.45
C SER A 16 7.60 2.98 -3.01
N GLY A 17 7.37 3.22 -4.31
CA GLY A 17 7.72 4.50 -4.97
C GLY A 17 7.12 5.75 -4.32
N MET A 18 6.00 5.62 -3.59
CA MET A 18 5.39 6.72 -2.83
C MET A 18 6.29 7.29 -1.72
N PHE A 19 7.29 6.53 -1.26
CA PHE A 19 8.21 6.98 -0.21
C PHE A 19 9.28 7.95 -0.72
N GLY A 20 9.53 7.96 -2.03
CA GLY A 20 10.52 8.81 -2.68
C GLY A 20 11.88 8.15 -2.83
N ALA A 21 12.54 8.47 -3.96
CA ALA A 21 13.82 7.88 -4.33
C ALA A 21 14.96 8.25 -3.36
N TRP A 22 14.84 9.39 -2.66
CA TRP A 22 15.85 9.90 -1.72
C TRP A 22 16.13 8.95 -0.55
N ARG A 23 15.16 8.12 -0.14
CA ARG A 23 15.32 7.04 0.86
C ARG A 23 15.25 5.65 0.25
N GLY A 24 15.64 5.52 -1.02
CA GLY A 24 15.59 4.26 -1.77
C GLY A 24 14.20 3.62 -1.80
N ASN A 25 13.14 4.45 -1.84
CA ASN A 25 11.74 4.01 -1.80
C ASN A 25 11.40 3.10 -0.61
N THR A 26 12.14 3.19 0.50
CA THR A 26 12.06 2.24 1.63
C THR A 26 11.68 2.97 2.91
N SER A 27 10.84 2.35 3.75
CA SER A 27 10.59 2.82 5.11
C SER A 27 10.17 1.67 6.04
N TRP A 28 10.24 1.92 7.35
CA TRP A 28 9.53 1.10 8.32
C TRP A 28 8.08 1.56 8.44
N VAL A 29 7.17 0.60 8.43
CA VAL A 29 5.74 0.82 8.57
C VAL A 29 5.14 -0.05 9.66
N ALA A 30 4.08 0.43 10.30
CA ALA A 30 3.29 -0.36 11.23
C ALA A 30 1.83 -0.48 10.77
N PRO A 31 1.22 -1.67 10.84
CA PRO A 31 -0.19 -1.86 10.49
C PRO A 31 -1.10 -1.37 11.63
N LEU A 32 -1.95 -0.39 11.36
CA LEU A 32 -2.86 0.17 12.35
C LEU A 32 -4.22 -0.54 12.37
N ALA A 33 -4.79 -0.76 11.19
CA ALA A 33 -6.11 -1.37 11.00
C ALA A 33 -6.27 -1.92 9.57
N TRP A 34 -7.25 -2.82 9.39
CA TRP A 34 -7.74 -3.15 8.06
C TRP A 34 -8.65 -2.03 7.55
N HIS A 35 -8.68 -1.81 6.24
CA HIS A 35 -9.59 -0.83 5.66
C HIS A 35 -11.05 -1.29 5.85
N PRO A 36 -11.98 -0.38 6.22
CA PRO A 36 -13.38 -0.72 6.48
C PRO A 36 -14.09 -1.35 5.26
N ASP A 37 -14.00 -0.72 4.08
CA ASP A 37 -14.68 -1.22 2.87
C ASP A 37 -13.83 -2.18 2.02
N ASN A 38 -12.53 -1.89 1.89
CA ASN A 38 -11.64 -2.65 1.02
C ASN A 38 -10.88 -3.74 1.78
N ARG A 39 -11.39 -4.97 1.75
CA ARG A 39 -10.75 -6.15 2.38
C ARG A 39 -9.32 -6.43 1.91
N ASN A 40 -8.92 -5.91 0.74
CA ASN A 40 -7.57 -6.06 0.22
C ASN A 40 -6.63 -4.91 0.60
N ALA A 41 -7.04 -3.98 1.46
CA ALA A 41 -6.23 -2.86 1.90
C ALA A 41 -6.00 -2.91 3.42
N VAL A 42 -4.75 -2.68 3.81
CA VAL A 42 -4.35 -2.44 5.21
C VAL A 42 -3.87 -1.02 5.36
N ILE A 43 -4.32 -0.35 6.42
CA ILE A 43 -3.91 1.00 6.77
C ILE A 43 -2.58 0.90 7.52
N MET A 44 -1.54 1.48 6.94
CA MET A 44 -0.18 1.47 7.44
C MET A 44 0.26 2.89 7.76
N VAL A 45 0.98 3.05 8.87
CA VAL A 45 1.65 4.32 9.20
C VAL A 45 3.13 4.22 8.83
N ASP A 46 3.66 5.28 8.22
CA ASP A 46 5.09 5.47 7.98
C ASP A 46 5.78 5.92 9.27
N LEU A 47 6.55 5.04 9.88
CA LEU A 47 7.22 5.31 11.16
C LEU A 47 8.37 6.33 11.01
N ALA A 48 8.87 6.57 9.79
CA ALA A 48 9.87 7.59 9.53
C ALA A 48 9.26 9.00 9.41
N GLY A 49 7.93 9.11 9.30
CA GLY A 49 7.23 10.39 9.23
C GLY A 49 7.03 11.05 10.59
N ASP A 50 6.38 12.20 10.58
CA ASP A 50 5.91 12.89 11.78
C ASP A 50 4.50 12.38 12.15
N ILE A 51 4.38 11.72 13.30
CA ILE A 51 3.10 11.18 13.79
C ILE A 51 2.31 12.18 14.64
N SER A 52 2.85 13.36 14.94
CA SER A 52 2.19 14.38 15.77
C SER A 52 0.76 14.70 15.29
N PRO A 53 0.50 14.86 13.97
CA PRO A 53 -0.86 15.07 13.47
C PRO A 53 -1.82 13.93 13.86
N LEU A 54 -1.35 12.68 13.85
CA LEU A 54 -2.18 11.52 14.23
C LEU A 54 -2.50 11.50 15.73
N LEU A 55 -1.69 12.14 16.57
CA LEU A 55 -1.92 12.21 18.01
C LEU A 55 -2.85 13.39 18.35
N GLU A 56 -2.63 14.56 17.73
CA GLU A 56 -3.24 15.83 18.11
C GLU A 56 -4.59 16.10 17.43
N LEU A 57 -4.73 15.70 16.16
CA LEU A 57 -5.88 16.09 15.34
C LEU A 57 -7.01 15.06 15.37
N ASP A 58 -8.21 15.53 15.06
CA ASP A 58 -9.39 14.70 14.81
C ASP A 58 -9.38 14.08 13.40
N SER A 59 -10.28 13.14 13.15
CA SER A 59 -10.37 12.40 11.89
C SER A 59 -10.73 13.27 10.69
N ASP A 60 -11.54 14.31 10.86
CA ASP A 60 -12.01 15.15 9.75
C ASP A 60 -10.88 16.06 9.28
N THR A 61 -10.19 16.72 10.22
CA THR A 61 -8.99 17.52 9.92
C THR A 61 -7.88 16.66 9.30
N LEU A 62 -7.70 15.43 9.78
CA LEU A 62 -6.73 14.49 9.20
C LEU A 62 -7.10 14.08 7.77
N ARG A 63 -8.40 13.89 7.50
CA ARG A 63 -8.90 13.53 6.17
C ARG A 63 -8.65 14.66 5.18
N GLU A 64 -8.98 15.90 5.56
CA GLU A 64 -8.69 17.08 4.74
C GLU A 64 -7.20 17.14 4.40
N ARG A 65 -6.32 17.08 5.41
CA ARG A 65 -4.85 17.09 5.19
C ARG A 65 -4.34 15.93 4.35
N LEU A 66 -4.96 14.76 4.41
CA LEU A 66 -4.56 13.60 3.62
C LEU A 66 -4.85 13.78 2.13
N TYR A 67 -5.93 14.50 1.80
CA TYR A 67 -6.34 14.77 0.42
C TYR A 67 -5.87 16.12 -0.13
N THR A 68 -5.35 17.01 0.73
CA THR A 68 -4.68 18.23 0.29
C THR A 68 -3.36 17.90 -0.41
N PRO A 69 -3.12 18.40 -1.63
CA PRO A 69 -1.84 18.28 -2.31
C PRO A 69 -0.68 18.90 -1.51
N LYS A 70 0.50 18.26 -1.55
CA LYS A 70 1.67 18.72 -0.77
C LYS A 70 2.08 20.18 -1.01
N ASN A 71 1.86 20.72 -2.21
CA ASN A 71 2.13 22.12 -2.53
C ASN A 71 1.16 23.11 -1.87
N GLU A 72 -0.01 22.63 -1.43
CA GLU A 72 -1.03 23.42 -0.74
C GLU A 72 -0.95 23.27 0.78
N LEU A 73 -0.27 22.25 1.30
CA LEU A 73 -0.04 22.09 2.75
C LEU A 73 0.89 23.16 3.36
N GLY A 74 1.68 23.87 2.53
CA GLY A 74 2.68 24.83 3.01
C GLY A 74 3.73 24.14 3.90
N ASP A 75 3.92 24.66 5.11
CA ASP A 75 4.88 24.13 6.10
C ASP A 75 4.29 23.02 6.99
N LEU A 76 3.02 22.64 6.79
CA LEU A 76 2.38 21.61 7.61
C LEU A 76 2.91 20.20 7.26
N PRO A 77 3.20 19.36 8.26
CA PRO A 77 3.61 17.98 8.02
C PRO A 77 2.45 17.19 7.40
N ALA A 78 2.76 16.44 6.35
CA ALA A 78 1.81 15.52 5.73
C ALA A 78 1.47 14.36 6.68
N VAL A 79 0.21 13.91 6.63
CA VAL A 79 -0.24 12.78 7.45
C VAL A 79 0.52 11.51 7.03
N PRO A 80 1.27 10.84 7.93
CA PRO A 80 2.15 9.73 7.58
C PRO A 80 1.39 8.40 7.42
N VAL A 81 0.22 8.42 6.78
CA VAL A 81 -0.63 7.23 6.61
C VAL A 81 -0.71 6.85 5.14
N LYS A 82 -0.69 5.56 4.87
CA LYS A 82 -0.86 5.01 3.54
C LYS A 82 -1.65 3.71 3.54
N LEU A 83 -2.30 3.43 2.42
CA LEU A 83 -2.91 2.13 2.17
C LEU A 83 -1.90 1.20 1.48
N VAL A 84 -1.81 -0.02 1.98
CA VAL A 84 -1.08 -1.10 1.31
C VAL A 84 -2.08 -2.12 0.80
N HIS A 85 -2.11 -2.29 -0.51
CA HIS A 85 -3.02 -3.22 -1.17
C HIS A 85 -2.38 -4.60 -1.31
N ILE A 86 -2.86 -5.60 -0.58
CA ILE A 86 -2.29 -6.96 -0.58
C ILE A 86 -2.43 -7.67 -1.93
N ASN A 87 -3.42 -7.29 -2.73
CA ASN A 87 -3.66 -7.85 -4.07
C ASN A 87 -2.85 -7.16 -5.18
N LYS A 88 -1.98 -6.19 -4.86
CA LYS A 88 -1.12 -5.48 -5.83
C LYS A 88 0.37 -5.78 -5.62
N CYS A 89 0.69 -6.98 -5.15
CA CYS A 89 2.05 -7.46 -4.90
C CYS A 89 2.93 -6.47 -4.11
N PRO A 90 2.52 -6.03 -2.90
CA PRO A 90 3.30 -5.08 -2.13
C PRO A 90 4.58 -5.76 -1.62
N VAL A 91 5.71 -5.05 -1.72
CA VAL A 91 6.98 -5.53 -1.17
C VAL A 91 6.98 -5.26 0.33
N LEU A 92 6.78 -6.30 1.13
CA LEU A 92 6.81 -6.25 2.59
C LEU A 92 7.81 -7.28 3.12
N ALA A 93 8.60 -6.89 4.10
CA ALA A 93 9.54 -7.77 4.79
C ALA A 93 9.52 -7.51 6.30
N GLN A 94 10.14 -8.40 7.06
CA GLN A 94 10.26 -8.25 8.52
C GLN A 94 11.16 -7.05 8.85
N ALA A 95 10.94 -6.39 10.00
CA ALA A 95 11.73 -5.23 10.42
C ALA A 95 13.25 -5.49 10.42
N ASN A 96 13.68 -6.69 10.79
CA ASN A 96 15.09 -7.12 10.81
C ASN A 96 15.75 -7.23 9.43
N THR A 97 14.97 -7.19 8.34
CA THR A 97 15.50 -7.22 6.97
C THR A 97 16.22 -5.90 6.63
N LEU A 98 15.82 -4.79 7.26
CA LEU A 98 16.55 -3.53 7.18
C LEU A 98 17.58 -3.48 8.31
N ARG A 99 18.82 -3.84 7.95
CA ARG A 99 19.96 -3.83 8.88
C ARG A 99 20.36 -2.38 9.21
N PRO A 100 21.00 -2.12 10.37
CA PRO A 100 21.44 -0.78 10.75
C PRO A 100 22.24 -0.07 9.65
N GLU A 101 23.19 -0.76 9.05
CA GLU A 101 24.05 -0.23 7.98
C GLU A 101 23.26 0.17 6.71
N ASP A 102 22.20 -0.56 6.39
CA ASP A 102 21.33 -0.24 5.25
C ASP A 102 20.40 0.92 5.58
N ALA A 103 19.92 1.03 6.83
CA ALA A 103 19.13 2.17 7.26
C ALA A 103 19.94 3.47 7.23
N ASP A 104 21.19 3.44 7.70
CA ASP A 104 22.09 4.58 7.68
C ASP A 104 22.38 5.02 6.24
N ARG A 105 22.66 4.06 5.34
CA ARG A 105 22.87 4.32 3.91
C ARG A 105 21.65 4.94 3.23
N LEU A 106 20.44 4.60 3.68
CA LEU A 106 19.18 5.12 3.14
C LEU A 106 18.67 6.37 3.87
N GLY A 107 19.38 6.84 4.90
CA GLY A 107 18.97 8.00 5.71
C GLY A 107 17.73 7.75 6.57
N ILE A 108 17.44 6.49 6.92
CA ILE A 108 16.28 6.12 7.74
C ILE A 108 16.70 6.08 9.21
N ASN A 109 16.22 7.03 10.01
CA ASN A 109 16.47 7.05 11.45
C ASN A 109 15.66 5.95 12.16
N ARG A 110 16.34 4.86 12.53
CA ARG A 110 15.72 3.71 13.21
C ARG A 110 15.20 4.05 14.60
N GLN A 111 15.91 4.89 15.35
CA GLN A 111 15.50 5.28 16.70
C GLN A 111 14.19 6.06 16.66
N HIS A 112 14.11 7.06 15.77
CA HIS A 112 12.87 7.82 15.51
C HIS A 112 11.68 6.90 15.20
N CYS A 113 11.89 5.89 14.34
CA CYS A 113 10.83 4.95 14.02
C CYS A 113 10.38 4.09 15.21
N LEU A 114 11.31 3.69 16.09
CA LEU A 114 11.00 2.94 17.30
C LEU A 114 10.26 3.79 18.33
N ASP A 115 10.65 5.05 18.47
CA ASP A 115 10.01 6.02 19.36
C ASP A 115 8.57 6.29 18.90
N ASN A 116 8.37 6.51 17.59
CA ASN A 116 7.04 6.63 16.99
C ASN A 116 6.20 5.37 17.20
N LEU A 117 6.78 4.18 17.01
CA LEU A 117 6.08 2.92 17.24
C LEU A 117 5.63 2.79 18.70
N LYS A 118 6.47 3.19 19.67
CA LYS A 118 6.13 3.20 21.08
C LYS A 118 4.97 4.16 21.36
N ALA A 119 5.06 5.39 20.85
CA ALA A 119 3.99 6.39 21.01
C ALA A 119 2.66 5.91 20.42
N LEU A 120 2.67 5.26 19.26
CA LEU A 120 1.47 4.68 18.64
C LEU A 120 0.87 3.53 19.47
N ARG A 121 1.71 2.73 20.13
CA ARG A 121 1.26 1.66 21.04
C ARG A 121 0.64 2.19 22.32
N GLU A 122 1.15 3.30 22.83
CA GLU A 122 0.62 3.99 24.01
C GLU A 122 -0.67 4.75 23.70
N ASN A 123 -0.96 5.02 22.41
CA ASN A 123 -2.12 5.78 21.96
C ASN A 123 -3.03 4.94 21.03
N PRO A 124 -3.73 3.92 21.55
CA PRO A 124 -4.58 3.03 20.74
C PRO A 124 -5.73 3.77 20.04
N GLN A 125 -6.18 4.93 20.55
CA GLN A 125 -7.21 5.78 19.94
C GLN A 125 -6.85 6.24 18.52
N VAL A 126 -5.57 6.25 18.15
CA VAL A 126 -5.13 6.55 16.78
C VAL A 126 -5.73 5.57 15.77
N ARG A 127 -5.94 4.31 16.16
CA ARG A 127 -6.51 3.27 15.28
C ARG A 127 -7.94 3.62 14.86
N GLU A 128 -8.75 4.08 15.80
CA GLU A 128 -10.14 4.48 15.54
C GLU A 128 -10.18 5.68 14.62
N LYS A 129 -9.31 6.68 14.85
CA LYS A 129 -9.18 7.86 13.99
C LYS A 129 -8.81 7.48 12.56
N VAL A 130 -7.82 6.61 12.36
CA VAL A 130 -7.43 6.24 10.99
C VAL A 130 -8.49 5.40 10.28
N VAL A 131 -9.24 4.56 10.99
CA VAL A 131 -10.36 3.83 10.38
C VAL A 131 -11.47 4.81 9.95
N ALA A 132 -11.80 5.79 10.79
CA ALA A 132 -12.80 6.81 10.47
C ALA A 132 -12.43 7.63 9.22
N ILE A 133 -11.16 8.02 9.08
CA ILE A 133 -10.64 8.74 7.89
C ILE A 133 -11.01 8.00 6.60
N PHE A 134 -10.83 6.68 6.55
CA PHE A 134 -11.05 5.86 5.36
C PHE A 134 -12.48 5.31 5.22
N ALA A 135 -13.31 5.35 6.26
CA ALA A 135 -14.71 4.92 6.20
C ALA A 135 -15.60 5.94 5.48
N GLU A 136 -15.28 7.23 5.63
CA GLU A 136 -16.08 8.34 5.10
C GLU A 136 -15.54 8.90 3.78
N ALA A 137 -14.53 8.27 3.20
CA ALA A 137 -14.03 8.68 1.90
C ALA A 137 -15.11 8.43 0.83
N GLU A 138 -15.72 9.52 0.34
CA GLU A 138 -16.63 9.50 -0.81
C GLU A 138 -16.04 8.62 -1.93
N PRO A 139 -16.80 7.64 -2.45
CA PRO A 139 -16.33 6.82 -3.55
C PRO A 139 -15.91 7.73 -4.69
N PHE A 140 -14.68 7.57 -5.19
CA PHE A 140 -14.26 8.24 -6.41
C PHE A 140 -15.26 7.87 -7.53
N MET A 141 -16.18 8.78 -7.83
CA MET A 141 -17.04 8.70 -9.00
C MET A 141 -16.14 8.85 -10.21
N PRO A 142 -15.96 7.79 -11.05
CA PRO A 142 -15.18 7.94 -12.26
C PRO A 142 -15.82 9.05 -13.08
N SER A 143 -15.13 10.17 -13.24
CA SER A 143 -15.56 11.17 -14.22
C SER A 143 -15.65 10.44 -15.56
N GLU A 144 -16.78 10.63 -16.24
CA GLU A 144 -17.11 10.02 -17.51
C GLU A 144 -16.12 10.53 -18.58
N LYS A 145 -14.90 9.99 -18.57
CA LYS A 145 -13.88 10.28 -19.57
C LYS A 145 -14.32 9.58 -20.84
N ARG A 146 -14.88 10.37 -21.77
CA ARG A 146 -15.02 10.06 -23.20
C ARG A 146 -13.90 9.10 -23.61
N GLY A 147 -14.31 7.88 -23.96
CA GLY A 147 -13.42 6.73 -24.08
C GLY A 147 -12.17 7.03 -24.91
N CYS A 148 -11.02 6.65 -24.38
CA CYS A 148 -9.81 6.54 -25.18
C CYS A 148 -10.07 5.47 -26.27
N PRO A 149 -10.01 5.79 -27.57
CA PRO A 149 -10.38 4.86 -28.64
C PRO A 149 -9.59 3.54 -28.63
N ALA A 150 -8.41 3.53 -27.98
CA ALA A 150 -7.58 2.35 -27.80
C ALA A 150 -8.17 1.34 -26.80
N LEU A 151 -8.85 1.80 -25.74
CA LEU A 151 -9.44 0.93 -24.72
C LEU A 151 -10.75 0.30 -25.21
N GLN A 152 -11.52 1.03 -26.02
CA GLN A 152 -12.75 0.53 -26.64
C GLN A 152 -12.48 -0.67 -27.57
N ARG A 153 -11.35 -0.68 -28.29
CA ARG A 153 -10.93 -1.80 -29.15
C ARG A 153 -10.51 -3.05 -28.38
N LEU A 154 -9.96 -2.88 -27.17
CA LEU A 154 -9.59 -4.00 -26.30
C LEU A 154 -10.81 -4.69 -25.69
N LEU A 155 -11.87 -3.93 -25.38
CA LEU A 155 -13.13 -4.46 -24.85
C LEU A 155 -13.97 -5.19 -25.92
N GLN A 156 -13.90 -4.75 -27.19
CA GLN A 156 -14.60 -5.42 -28.30
C GLN A 156 -13.93 -6.71 -28.79
N ARG A 157 -12.71 -7.02 -28.33
CA ARG A 157 -11.95 -8.22 -28.73
C ARG A 157 -12.01 -9.38 -27.73
N ARG A 158 -12.75 -9.28 -26.63
CA ARG A 158 -13.00 -10.43 -25.75
C ARG A 158 -14.36 -11.05 -26.04
N ARG A 159 -14.39 -12.05 -26.92
CA ARG A 159 -15.37 -13.14 -26.89
C ARG A 159 -14.80 -14.31 -26.05
N PRO A 160 -15.66 -15.12 -25.40
CA PRO A 160 -15.31 -15.94 -24.26
C PRO A 160 -14.43 -17.11 -24.69
N CYS A 161 -13.30 -17.31 -24.02
CA CYS A 161 -12.51 -18.54 -24.12
C CYS A 161 -12.49 -19.13 -22.71
N GLY A 162 -13.53 -19.92 -22.39
CA GLY A 162 -13.78 -20.33 -21.01
C GLY A 162 -14.54 -21.64 -20.80
N ASP A 163 -15.13 -22.28 -21.82
CA ASP A 163 -16.00 -23.46 -21.59
C ASP A 163 -15.72 -24.71 -22.45
N GLU A 164 -14.67 -24.74 -23.28
CA GLU A 164 -14.40 -25.93 -24.14
C GLU A 164 -13.25 -26.84 -23.68
N TYR A 165 -12.58 -26.57 -22.56
CA TYR A 165 -11.43 -27.38 -22.13
C TYR A 165 -11.77 -28.56 -21.20
N ARG A 166 -13.05 -28.97 -21.07
CA ARG A 166 -13.45 -30.05 -20.16
C ARG A 166 -13.87 -31.37 -20.83
N SER A 167 -13.75 -31.52 -22.14
CA SER A 167 -14.22 -32.74 -22.84
C SER A 167 -13.31 -33.30 -23.94
N ALA A 168 -12.00 -33.00 -23.95
CA ALA A 168 -11.08 -33.61 -24.90
C ALA A 168 -10.02 -34.47 -24.21
N ASN A 169 -10.22 -35.79 -24.31
CA ASN A 169 -9.31 -36.84 -23.89
C ASN A 169 -8.04 -36.81 -24.79
N PRO A 170 -6.81 -36.57 -24.30
CA PRO A 170 -5.66 -36.42 -25.18
C PRO A 170 -5.07 -37.78 -25.53
N SER A 171 -5.11 -38.16 -26.82
CA SER A 171 -4.23 -39.20 -27.36
C SER A 171 -2.85 -38.57 -27.69
N PRO A 172 -1.72 -39.24 -27.42
CA PRO A 172 -0.41 -38.62 -27.49
C PRO A 172 0.21 -38.81 -28.88
N ARG A 173 0.16 -37.79 -29.75
CA ARG A 173 1.09 -37.69 -30.89
C ARG A 173 1.50 -36.25 -31.18
N ASN A 174 2.81 -36.06 -31.16
CA ASN A 174 3.62 -35.01 -31.81
C ASN A 174 3.70 -33.64 -31.13
N PHE A 175 4.49 -33.58 -30.04
CA PHE A 175 5.28 -32.40 -29.74
C PHE A 175 6.57 -32.43 -30.56
N THR A 176 6.66 -31.59 -31.58
CA THR A 176 7.94 -31.17 -32.17
C THR A 176 8.11 -29.69 -31.94
N GLY A 177 9.28 -29.34 -31.41
CA GLY A 177 9.52 -28.11 -30.68
C GLY A 177 9.62 -26.85 -31.52
N ALA A 178 9.44 -25.73 -30.83
CA ALA A 178 10.02 -24.44 -31.17
C ALA A 178 10.30 -23.73 -29.84
N GLY A 179 11.56 -23.77 -29.41
CA GLY A 179 12.04 -22.93 -28.33
C GLY A 179 12.11 -21.49 -28.81
N TYR A 180 11.75 -20.55 -27.94
CA TYR A 180 12.16 -19.15 -28.07
C TYR A 180 12.54 -18.59 -26.71
N TYR A 181 13.82 -18.22 -26.65
CA TYR A 181 14.46 -17.35 -25.67
C TYR A 181 14.07 -15.88 -25.91
N PHE A 182 14.57 -15.01 -25.02
CA PHE A 182 14.64 -13.52 -25.06
C PHE A 182 13.48 -12.78 -24.38
N ARG A 183 13.70 -11.73 -23.57
CA ARG A 183 14.91 -11.02 -23.11
C ARG A 183 14.53 -10.21 -21.88
#